data_AF-A0A1V3G6N8-F1
#
_entry.id   AF-A0A1V3G6N8-F1
#
_cell.length_a   1.000
_cell.length_b   1.000
_cell.length_c   1.000
_cell.angle_alpha   90.00
_cell.angle_beta   90.00
_cell.angle_gamma   90.00
#
_symmetry.space_group_name_H-M   'P 1'
#
loop_
_entity.id
_entity.type
_entity.pdbx_description
1 polymer ?
#
loop_
_entity_poly.entity_id
_entity_poly.type
_entity_poly.pdbx_seq_one_letter_code
_entity_poly.pdbx_strand_id
1 'polypeptide(L)' 'MRKKKCTMSIPEIIKMYESGSRTVEIAEQANVSARYINSVLQSNDVTRRPRGSWLRQYTINENYFKKVG' A
#
# COMPACT_ATOMS: atom_id res chain seq x y z
N MET A 1 11.92 16.88 21.98
CA MET A 1 12.06 16.22 20.66
C MET A 1 10.94 15.18 20.53
N ARG A 2 9.99 15.35 19.60
CA ARG A 2 8.85 14.42 19.45
C ARG A 2 9.38 13.09 18.89
N LYS A 3 9.26 11.98 19.65
CA LYS A 3 9.60 10.65 19.13
C LYS A 3 8.79 10.39 17.86
N LYS A 4 9.47 10.12 16.75
CA LYS A 4 8.80 9.68 15.52
C LYS A 4 8.19 8.31 15.82
N LYS A 5 6.88 8.18 15.66
CA LYS A 5 6.16 6.91 15.85
C LYS A 5 6.47 5.91 14.72
N CYS A 6 6.91 6.44 13.57
CA CYS A 6 7.25 5.66 12.39
C CYS A 6 8.56 4.91 12.59
N THR A 7 8.52 3.59 12.44
CA THR A 7 9.69 2.69 12.51
C THR A 7 10.48 2.64 11.19
N MET A 8 9.90 3.15 10.11
CA MET A 8 10.48 3.18 8.76
C MET A 8 10.87 4.59 8.31
N SER A 9 11.84 4.68 7.41
CA SER A 9 12.18 5.93 6.73
C SER A 9 11.22 6.24 5.57
N ILE A 10 11.14 7.51 5.17
CA ILE A 10 10.31 7.93 4.03
C ILE A 10 10.71 7.22 2.72
N PRO A 11 12.01 7.11 2.35
CA PRO A 11 12.40 6.40 1.13
C PRO A 11 11.98 4.93 1.12
N GLU A 12 12.05 4.25 2.27
CA GLU A 12 11.59 2.85 2.37
C GLU A 12 10.08 2.72 2.17
N ILE A 13 9.28 3.64 2.75
CA ILE A 13 7.83 3.69 2.54
C ILE A 13 7.49 3.84 1.05
N ILE A 14 8.19 4.73 0.35
CA ILE A 14 7.99 4.98 -1.09
C ILE A 14 8.38 3.73 -1.90
N LYS A 15 9.57 3.17 -1.66
CA LYS A 15 10.05 1.96 -2.33
C LYS A 15 9.08 0.79 -2.17
N MET A 16 8.53 0.58 -0.97
CA MET A 16 7.53 -0.46 -0.73
C MET A 16 6.22 -0.24 -1.49
N TYR A 17 5.79 1.01 -1.63
CA TYR A 17 4.58 1.35 -2.36
C TYR A 17 4.75 1.10 -3.86
N GLU A 18 5.88 1.53 -4.41
CA GLU A 18 6.28 1.33 -5.81
C GLU A 18 6.48 -0.15 -6.13
N SER A 19 6.97 -0.96 -5.19
CA SER A 19 7.16 -2.41 -5.37
C SER A 19 5.86 -3.21 -5.42
N GLY A 20 4.71 -2.60 -5.14
CA GLY A 20 3.41 -3.27 -5.21
C GLY A 20 2.63 -3.29 -3.90
N SER A 21 3.27 -3.02 -2.77
CA SER A 21 2.66 -3.17 -1.44
C SER A 21 1.49 -2.21 -1.23
N ARG A 22 0.49 -2.65 -0.47
CA ARG A 22 -0.67 -1.81 -0.15
C ARG A 22 -0.31 -0.84 0.97
N THR A 23 -0.91 0.34 0.96
CA THR A 23 -0.71 1.36 2.02
C THR A 23 -1.06 0.87 3.43
N VAL A 24 -1.93 -0.15 3.55
CA VAL A 24 -2.25 -0.79 4.84
C VAL A 24 -1.12 -1.70 5.34
N GLU A 25 -0.52 -2.49 4.45
CA GLU A 25 0.61 -3.37 4.76
C GLU A 25 1.83 -2.54 5.17
N ILE A 26 2.10 -1.45 4.44
CA ILE A 26 3.19 -0.53 4.77
C ILE A 26 2.93 0.16 6.12
N ALA A 27 1.68 0.52 6.41
CA ALA A 27 1.32 1.17 7.67
C ALA A 27 1.51 0.25 8.88
N GLU A 28 1.14 -1.02 8.76
CA GLU A 28 1.37 -2.06 9.76
C GLU A 28 2.87 -2.24 10.04
N GLN A 29 3.70 -2.35 8.98
CA GLN A 29 5.15 -2.49 9.11
C GLN A 29 5.82 -1.23 9.70
N ALA A 30 5.32 -0.05 9.34
CA ALA A 30 5.83 1.24 9.80
C ALA A 30 5.29 1.66 11.19
N ASN A 31 4.39 0.89 11.81
CA ASN A 31 3.70 1.21 13.07
C ASN A 31 3.01 2.60 13.06
N VAL A 32 2.31 2.87 11.96
CA VAL A 32 1.59 4.14 11.73
C VAL A 32 0.24 3.87 11.10
N SER A 33 -0.59 4.90 10.96
CA SER A 33 -1.86 4.75 10.25
C SER A 33 -1.66 4.77 8.72
N ALA A 34 -2.55 4.10 7.99
CA ALA A 34 -2.58 4.22 6.53
C ALA A 34 -2.80 5.68 6.07
N ARG A 35 -3.44 6.53 6.89
CA ARG A 35 -3.55 7.98 6.63
C ARG A 35 -2.17 8.64 6.61
N TYR A 36 -1.29 8.28 7.53
CA TYR A 36 0.08 8.79 7.55
C TYR A 36 0.83 8.38 6.28
N ILE A 37 0.77 7.11 5.88
CA ILE A 37 1.38 6.64 4.63
C ILE A 37 0.86 7.42 3.43
N ASN A 38 -0.46 7.62 3.30
CA ASN A 38 -1.02 8.43 2.22
C ASN A 38 -0.50 9.87 2.22
N SER A 39 -0.34 10.47 3.40
CA SER A 39 0.24 11.82 3.54
C SER A 39 1.70 11.84 3.09
N VAL A 40 2.50 10.83 3.46
CA VAL A 40 3.91 10.73 3.03
C VAL A 40 3.98 10.61 1.51
N LEU A 41 3.18 9.73 0.90
CA LEU A 41 3.16 9.58 -0.56
C LEU A 41 2.74 10.88 -1.26
N GLN A 42 1.73 11.57 -0.76
CA GLN A 42 1.29 12.86 -1.31
C GLN A 42 2.34 13.96 -1.17
N SER A 43 3.02 14.05 -0.03
CA SER A 43 4.05 15.07 0.22
C SER A 43 5.36 14.81 -0.53
N ASN A 44 5.53 13.63 -1.13
CA ASN A 44 6.70 13.27 -1.93
C ASN A 44 6.31 13.03 -3.41
N ASP A 45 5.19 13.59 -3.86
CA ASP A 45 4.71 13.56 -5.25
C ASP A 45 4.60 12.14 -5.86
N VAL A 46 4.35 11.13 -5.02
CA VAL A 46 4.17 9.75 -5.49
C VAL A 46 2.77 9.58 -6.07
N THR A 47 2.71 9.24 -7.35
CA THR A 47 1.45 8.96 -8.07
C THR A 47 0.71 7.80 -7.41
N ARG A 48 -0.46 8.11 -6.82
CA ARG A 48 -1.28 7.11 -6.11
C ARG A 48 -2.17 6.34 -7.08
N ARG A 49 -2.33 5.04 -6.82
CA ARG A 49 -3.28 4.19 -7.54
C ARG A 49 -4.70 4.77 -7.48
N PRO A 50 -5.48 4.68 -8.57
CA PRO A 50 -6.83 5.22 -8.61
C PRO A 50 -7.71 4.59 -7.53
N ARG A 51 -8.61 5.41 -6.96
CA ARG A 51 -9.56 4.96 -5.94
C ARG A 51 -10.71 4.20 -6.62
N GLY A 52 -10.55 2.90 -6.78
CA GLY A 52 -11.61 2.01 -7.23
C GLY A 52 -11.25 0.56 -6.99
N SER A 53 -12.10 -0.18 -6.29
CA SER A 53 -12.01 -1.64 -6.21
C SER A 53 -12.18 -2.27 -7.59
N TRP A 54 -12.97 -1.65 -8.46
CA TRP A 54 -13.16 -2.03 -9.87
C TRP A 54 -11.89 -1.93 -10.73
N LEU A 55 -11.00 -0.97 -10.42
CA LEU A 55 -9.74 -0.74 -11.15
C LEU A 55 -8.57 -1.57 -10.61
N ARG A 56 -8.74 -2.15 -9.42
CA ARG A 56 -7.85 -3.19 -8.89
C ARG A 56 -8.27 -4.46 -9.59
N GLN A 57 -7.76 -4.66 -10.81
CA GLN A 57 -7.89 -5.93 -11.52
C GLN A 57 -7.72 -7.05 -10.50
N TYR A 58 -8.79 -7.80 -10.24
CA TYR A 58 -8.63 -9.14 -9.73
C TYR A 58 -7.78 -9.81 -10.80
N THR A 59 -6.55 -10.19 -10.46
CA THR A 59 -5.95 -11.35 -11.12
C THR A 59 -6.96 -12.46 -10.88
N ILE A 60 -7.82 -12.69 -11.87
CA ILE A 60 -8.85 -13.73 -11.80
C ILE A 60 -8.05 -14.97 -11.47
N ASN A 61 -8.23 -15.49 -10.26
CA ASN A 61 -7.59 -16.72 -9.87
C ASN A 61 -8.20 -17.76 -10.81
N GLU A 62 -7.47 -18.17 -11.85
CA GLU A 62 -7.94 -19.08 -12.91
C GLU A 62 -8.42 -20.42 -12.35
N ASN A 63 -8.15 -20.70 -11.06
CA ASN A 63 -8.67 -21.84 -10.33
C ASN A 63 -10.06 -21.63 -9.69
N TYR A 64 -10.69 -20.45 -9.79
CA TYR A 64 -12.02 -20.20 -9.20
C TYR A 64 -13.12 -21.10 -9.80
N PHE A 65 -12.92 -21.60 -11.02
CA PHE A 65 -13.85 -22.49 -11.72
C PHE A 65 -13.36 -23.94 -11.87
N LYS A 66 -12.24 -24.36 -11.24
CA LYS A 66 -11.83 -25.76 -11.35
C LYS A 66 -12.66 -26.65 -10.43
N LYS A 67 -13.47 -27.50 -11.09
CA LYS A 67 -14.25 -28.67 -10.65
C LYS A 67 -15.61 -28.40 -10.01
N VAL A 68 -16.67 -28.60 -10.82
CA VAL A 68 -17.56 -29.77 -10.68
C VAL A 68 -17.91 -30.26 -12.09
N GLY A 69 -17.63 -31.54 -12.36
CA GLY A 69 -17.76 -32.20 -13.67
C GLY A 69 -16.90 -33.45 -13.67
#